data_AF-A0A252AHW7-F1
#
_entry.id   AF-A0A252AHW7-F1
#
_cell.length_a   1.000
_cell.length_b   1.000
_cell.length_c   1.000
_cell.angle_alpha   90.00
_cell.angle_beta   90.00
_cell.angle_gamma   90.00
#
_symmetry.space_group_name_H-M   'P 1'
#
loop_
_entity.id
_entity.type
_entity.pdbx_description
1 polymer ?
#
loop_
_entity_poly.entity_id
_entity_poly.type
_entity_poly.pdbx_seq_one_letter_code
_entity_poly.pdbx_strand_id
1 'polypeptide(L)'
;IVQDGASLQVQQGGSASGTVQQGGTTTIFAGASATDTTVTGGAFNLVESGTATGLTVGGNGTVTIASSATVVNTTVASGGVVSVSGTLSGASVSGGEVDVYSGGTVSAASVSDGGSVFVEDGGASVSASVGSGGYLEVDAGGTATGTQVSSAGILDLTDGGVASGTTLTNSATLYAGSGATAVGTIVQDGASLQVQQGGSASGTVQQG
;
A
#
# COMPACT_ATOMS: atom_id res chain seq x y z
N ILE A 1 -21.43 -14.84 -5.10
CA ILE A 1 -21.51 -14.19 -3.76
C ILE A 1 -21.02 -15.21 -2.74
N VAL A 2 -20.11 -14.82 -1.85
CA VAL A 2 -19.60 -15.66 -0.76
C VAL A 2 -20.06 -15.03 0.55
N GLN A 3 -20.87 -15.78 1.29
CA GLN A 3 -21.50 -15.36 2.54
C GLN A 3 -20.81 -16.01 3.74
N ASP A 4 -21.20 -15.63 4.95
CA ASP A 4 -20.70 -16.24 6.19
C ASP A 4 -20.80 -17.77 6.18
N GLY A 5 -19.71 -18.42 6.62
CA GLY A 5 -19.56 -19.87 6.64
C GLY A 5 -19.34 -20.53 5.27
N ALA A 6 -19.46 -19.79 4.16
CA ALA A 6 -19.16 -20.31 2.82
C ALA A 6 -17.66 -20.25 2.52
N SER A 7 -17.21 -21.15 1.65
CA SER A 7 -15.87 -21.11 1.08
C SER A 7 -15.91 -21.22 -0.43
N LEU A 8 -15.09 -20.41 -1.11
CA LEU A 8 -14.81 -20.52 -2.53
C LEU A 8 -13.31 -20.76 -2.73
N GLN A 9 -12.97 -21.80 -3.47
CA GLN A 9 -11.59 -22.11 -3.82
C GLN A 9 -11.44 -22.09 -5.33
N VAL A 10 -10.54 -21.24 -5.84
CA VAL A 10 -10.22 -21.19 -7.26
C VAL A 10 -8.88 -21.86 -7.46
N GLN A 11 -8.93 -23.08 -8.02
CA GLN A 11 -7.78 -23.95 -8.23
C GLN A 11 -7.07 -23.63 -9.55
N GLN A 12 -5.91 -24.25 -9.79
CA GLN A 12 -5.09 -24.04 -10.99
C GLN A 12 -5.91 -24.02 -12.29
N GLY A 13 -5.70 -22.98 -13.11
CA GLY A 13 -6.43 -22.78 -14.38
C GLY A 13 -7.87 -22.29 -14.21
N GLY A 14 -8.37 -22.21 -12.99
CA GLY A 14 -9.67 -21.63 -12.67
C GLY A 14 -9.66 -20.11 -12.72
N SER A 15 -10.82 -19.55 -13.06
CA SER A 15 -11.06 -18.10 -13.04
C SER A 15 -12.36 -17.79 -12.32
N ALA A 16 -12.32 -16.87 -11.36
CA ALA A 16 -13.49 -16.27 -10.75
C ALA A 16 -13.64 -14.82 -11.20
N SER A 17 -14.84 -14.40 -11.59
CA SER A 17 -15.10 -13.03 -12.05
C SER A 17 -16.35 -12.48 -11.41
N GLY A 18 -16.33 -11.21 -10.98
CA GLY A 18 -17.50 -10.58 -10.35
C GLY A 18 -17.89 -11.22 -9.02
N THR A 19 -16.91 -11.81 -8.31
CA THR A 19 -17.16 -12.36 -6.98
C THR A 19 -17.53 -11.22 -6.04
N VAL A 20 -18.55 -11.43 -5.21
CA VAL A 20 -18.93 -10.51 -4.14
C VAL A 20 -18.74 -11.24 -2.83
N GLN A 21 -17.71 -10.86 -2.08
CA GLN A 21 -17.37 -11.38 -0.76
C GLN A 21 -18.02 -10.49 0.31
N GLN A 22 -19.02 -11.03 1.01
CA GLN A 22 -19.73 -10.35 2.10
C GLN A 22 -19.42 -10.95 3.47
N GLY A 23 -18.86 -12.16 3.49
CA GLY A 23 -18.52 -12.96 4.68
C GLY A 23 -17.75 -14.20 4.25
N GLY A 24 -17.46 -15.15 5.13
CA GLY A 24 -16.79 -16.41 4.75
C GLY A 24 -15.38 -16.22 4.15
N THR A 25 -14.94 -17.15 3.30
CA THR A 25 -13.57 -17.13 2.75
C THR A 25 -13.50 -17.46 1.25
N THR A 26 -12.75 -16.67 0.49
CA THR A 26 -12.29 -17.06 -0.86
C THR A 26 -10.78 -17.25 -0.86
N THR A 27 -10.30 -18.30 -1.54
CA THR A 27 -8.86 -18.51 -1.77
C THR A 27 -8.58 -18.71 -3.26
N ILE A 28 -7.65 -17.93 -3.80
CA ILE A 28 -7.11 -18.04 -5.16
C ILE A 28 -5.75 -18.72 -5.08
N PHE A 29 -5.64 -19.92 -5.63
CA PHE A 29 -4.43 -20.76 -5.59
C PHE A 29 -3.50 -20.53 -6.79
N ALA A 30 -2.40 -21.29 -6.83
CA ALA A 30 -1.41 -21.24 -7.90
C ALA A 30 -2.00 -21.34 -9.31
N GLY A 31 -1.71 -20.36 -10.16
CA GLY A 31 -2.16 -20.33 -11.54
C GLY A 31 -3.68 -20.13 -11.70
N ALA A 32 -4.37 -19.72 -10.64
CA ALA A 32 -5.75 -19.25 -10.69
C ALA A 32 -5.81 -17.72 -10.79
N SER A 33 -6.94 -17.21 -11.28
CA SER A 33 -7.19 -15.77 -11.38
C SER A 33 -8.54 -15.36 -10.79
N ALA A 34 -8.58 -14.17 -10.21
CA ALA A 34 -9.81 -13.48 -9.88
C ALA A 34 -9.88 -12.09 -10.54
N THR A 35 -11.03 -11.73 -11.10
CA THR A 35 -11.25 -10.39 -11.65
C THR A 35 -12.48 -9.73 -11.05
N ASP A 36 -12.45 -8.41 -10.93
CA ASP A 36 -13.60 -7.57 -10.58
C ASP A 36 -14.30 -8.04 -9.30
N THR A 37 -13.51 -8.47 -8.30
CA THR A 37 -14.05 -8.98 -7.05
C THR A 37 -14.26 -7.84 -6.07
N THR A 38 -15.46 -7.74 -5.52
CA THR A 38 -15.81 -6.81 -4.45
C THR A 38 -15.76 -7.53 -3.10
N VAL A 39 -14.97 -7.00 -2.17
CA VAL A 39 -14.77 -7.52 -0.82
C VAL A 39 -15.28 -6.49 0.18
N THR A 40 -16.48 -6.74 0.72
CA THR A 40 -17.11 -5.88 1.74
C THR A 40 -17.13 -6.50 3.14
N GLY A 41 -16.76 -7.78 3.25
CA GLY A 41 -16.66 -8.54 4.50
C GLY A 41 -16.03 -9.90 4.26
N GLY A 42 -15.61 -10.58 5.33
CA GLY A 42 -14.90 -11.86 5.23
C GLY A 42 -13.47 -11.72 4.68
N ALA A 43 -12.85 -12.86 4.38
CA ALA A 43 -11.45 -12.94 3.96
C ALA A 43 -11.32 -13.35 2.49
N PHE A 44 -10.53 -12.60 1.74
CA PHE A 44 -10.14 -12.94 0.36
C PHE A 44 -8.62 -13.13 0.29
N ASN A 45 -8.19 -14.38 0.07
CA ASN A 45 -6.79 -14.77 0.13
C ASN A 45 -6.26 -15.11 -1.26
N LEU A 46 -5.09 -14.59 -1.60
CA LEU A 46 -4.30 -15.04 -2.74
C LEU A 46 -3.04 -15.72 -2.24
N VAL A 47 -2.80 -16.94 -2.69
CA VAL A 47 -1.69 -17.79 -2.26
C VAL A 47 -0.99 -18.42 -3.46
N GLU A 48 0.27 -18.86 -3.27
CA GLU A 48 0.99 -19.72 -4.21
C GLU A 48 1.10 -19.17 -5.65
N SER A 49 1.24 -17.86 -5.84
CA SER A 49 1.20 -17.20 -7.16
C SER A 49 -0.19 -17.12 -7.80
N GLY A 50 -1.25 -17.18 -6.99
CA GLY A 50 -2.58 -16.74 -7.37
C GLY A 50 -2.58 -15.26 -7.77
N THR A 51 -3.46 -14.92 -8.72
CA THR A 51 -3.51 -13.58 -9.29
C THR A 51 -4.89 -12.94 -9.13
N ALA A 52 -4.93 -11.63 -8.97
CA ALA A 52 -6.18 -10.89 -9.14
C ALA A 52 -6.01 -9.54 -9.82
N THR A 53 -7.10 -9.04 -10.40
CA THR A 53 -7.14 -7.73 -11.04
C THR A 53 -8.47 -7.05 -10.74
N GLY A 54 -8.44 -5.74 -10.46
CA GLY A 54 -9.67 -4.96 -10.28
C GLY A 54 -10.41 -5.29 -8.98
N LEU A 55 -9.68 -5.57 -7.89
CA LEU A 55 -10.32 -5.77 -6.59
C LEU A 55 -10.90 -4.44 -6.08
N THR A 56 -12.05 -4.50 -5.43
CA THR A 56 -12.60 -3.39 -4.63
C THR A 56 -12.76 -3.88 -3.20
N VAL A 57 -12.03 -3.30 -2.26
CA VAL A 57 -12.00 -3.70 -0.85
C VAL A 57 -12.54 -2.55 -0.02
N GLY A 58 -13.51 -2.81 0.86
CA GLY A 58 -14.12 -1.78 1.71
C GLY A 58 -14.93 -2.41 2.83
N GLY A 59 -15.60 -1.59 3.63
CA GLY A 59 -16.44 -2.08 4.73
C GLY A 59 -15.60 -2.80 5.79
N ASN A 60 -15.87 -4.08 6.04
CA ASN A 60 -15.04 -4.93 6.90
C ASN A 60 -14.28 -5.99 6.07
N GLY A 61 -14.09 -5.73 4.77
CA GLY A 61 -13.45 -6.64 3.85
C GLY A 61 -11.94 -6.68 4.04
N THR A 62 -11.37 -7.88 4.08
CA THR A 62 -9.93 -8.06 4.15
C THR A 62 -9.40 -8.84 2.95
N VAL A 63 -8.27 -8.39 2.42
CA VAL A 63 -7.53 -9.10 1.37
C VAL A 63 -6.13 -9.43 1.91
N THR A 64 -5.72 -10.68 1.74
CA THR A 64 -4.34 -11.10 2.01
C THR A 64 -3.66 -11.52 0.71
N ILE A 65 -2.57 -10.84 0.37
CA ILE A 65 -1.71 -11.14 -0.77
C ILE A 65 -0.45 -11.82 -0.22
N ALA A 66 -0.45 -13.14 -0.18
CA ALA A 66 0.69 -13.90 0.33
C ALA A 66 1.92 -13.76 -0.59
N SER A 67 3.07 -14.22 -0.10
CA SER A 67 4.30 -14.28 -0.90
C SER A 67 4.06 -14.96 -2.25
N SER A 68 4.69 -14.42 -3.29
CA SER A 68 4.53 -14.76 -4.71
C SER A 68 3.17 -14.49 -5.36
N ALA A 69 2.12 -14.17 -4.60
CA ALA A 69 0.84 -13.73 -5.18
C ALA A 69 0.96 -12.31 -5.77
N THR A 70 0.17 -12.03 -6.80
CA THR A 70 0.18 -10.73 -7.51
C THR A 70 -1.22 -10.18 -7.68
N VAL A 71 -1.42 -8.92 -7.28
CA VAL A 71 -2.67 -8.20 -7.46
C VAL A 71 -2.42 -6.87 -8.17
N VAL A 72 -3.32 -6.52 -9.10
CA VAL A 72 -3.22 -5.31 -9.90
C VAL A 72 -4.52 -4.51 -9.82
N ASN A 73 -4.41 -3.18 -9.72
CA ASN A 73 -5.54 -2.24 -9.76
C ASN A 73 -6.58 -2.50 -8.66
N THR A 74 -6.15 -2.56 -7.40
CA THR A 74 -7.06 -2.64 -6.26
C THR A 74 -7.53 -1.26 -5.83
N THR A 75 -8.84 -1.07 -5.67
CA THR A 75 -9.40 0.06 -4.92
C THR A 75 -9.56 -0.35 -3.47
N VAL A 76 -8.89 0.33 -2.55
CA VAL A 76 -9.02 0.14 -1.10
C VAL A 76 -9.80 1.33 -0.55
N ALA A 77 -11.10 1.13 -0.38
CA ALA A 77 -12.06 2.10 0.11
C ALA A 77 -12.19 2.04 1.64
N SER A 78 -12.99 2.96 2.20
CA SER A 78 -13.22 3.07 3.65
C SER A 78 -13.48 1.73 4.35
N GLY A 79 -12.67 1.45 5.37
CA GLY A 79 -12.70 0.25 6.21
C GLY A 79 -12.09 -1.01 5.58
N GLY A 80 -11.76 -0.98 4.28
CA GLY A 80 -11.06 -2.07 3.63
C GLY A 80 -9.60 -2.16 4.07
N VAL A 81 -9.11 -3.37 4.27
CA VAL A 81 -7.72 -3.64 4.66
C VAL A 81 -7.08 -4.62 3.67
N VAL A 82 -5.87 -4.30 3.21
CA VAL A 82 -5.08 -5.18 2.33
C VAL A 82 -3.70 -5.45 2.93
N SER A 83 -3.45 -6.69 3.30
CA SER A 83 -2.16 -7.15 3.81
C SER A 83 -1.31 -7.73 2.67
N VAL A 84 -0.08 -7.24 2.50
CA VAL A 84 0.79 -7.53 1.35
C VAL A 84 2.11 -8.15 1.81
N SER A 85 2.30 -9.44 1.53
CA SER A 85 3.60 -10.13 1.57
C SER A 85 4.05 -10.59 0.17
N GLY A 86 3.23 -10.35 -0.85
CA GLY A 86 3.51 -10.56 -2.28
C GLY A 86 3.62 -9.23 -3.03
N THR A 87 2.95 -9.10 -4.17
CA THR A 87 2.98 -7.86 -4.97
C THR A 87 1.59 -7.26 -5.15
N LEU A 88 1.49 -5.96 -4.90
CA LEU A 88 0.32 -5.14 -5.22
C LEU A 88 0.76 -3.95 -6.10
N SER A 89 0.17 -3.78 -7.28
CA SER A 89 0.51 -2.67 -8.18
C SER A 89 -0.69 -1.85 -8.58
N GLY A 90 -0.53 -0.52 -8.62
CA GLY A 90 -1.58 0.39 -9.08
C GLY A 90 -2.77 0.48 -8.12
N ALA A 91 -2.53 0.31 -6.82
CA ALA A 91 -3.60 0.44 -5.83
C ALA A 91 -4.08 1.90 -5.70
N SER A 92 -5.38 2.10 -5.56
CA SER A 92 -5.98 3.38 -5.17
C SER A 92 -6.49 3.24 -3.74
N VAL A 93 -5.84 3.92 -2.79
CA VAL A 93 -6.13 3.82 -1.36
C VAL A 93 -6.81 5.11 -0.90
N SER A 94 -8.10 5.02 -0.58
CA SER A 94 -8.95 6.16 -0.22
C SER A 94 -9.89 5.79 0.94
N GLY A 95 -9.49 6.18 2.15
CA GLY A 95 -10.17 5.86 3.41
C GLY A 95 -9.90 4.45 3.96
N GLY A 96 -9.19 3.60 3.21
CA GLY A 96 -8.78 2.26 3.63
C GLY A 96 -7.28 2.15 3.90
N GLU A 97 -6.83 0.93 4.16
CA GLU A 97 -5.49 0.64 4.67
C GLU A 97 -4.78 -0.44 3.86
N VAL A 98 -3.47 -0.25 3.64
CA VAL A 98 -2.58 -1.25 3.05
C VAL A 98 -1.38 -1.46 3.94
N ASP A 99 -1.20 -2.68 4.44
CA ASP A 99 -0.03 -3.10 5.22
C ASP A 99 0.95 -3.83 4.32
N VAL A 100 2.19 -3.36 4.25
CA VAL A 100 3.25 -3.95 3.43
C VAL A 100 4.25 -4.63 4.35
N TYR A 101 4.10 -5.94 4.49
CA TYR A 101 4.94 -6.76 5.35
C TYR A 101 6.22 -7.22 4.63
N SER A 102 7.09 -7.90 5.38
CA SER A 102 8.33 -8.49 4.89
C SER A 102 8.15 -9.28 3.58
N GLY A 103 8.96 -8.93 2.57
CA GLY A 103 8.90 -9.51 1.22
C GLY A 103 7.77 -8.96 0.35
N GLY A 104 6.87 -8.17 0.92
CA GLY A 104 5.81 -7.45 0.24
C GLY A 104 6.33 -6.26 -0.56
N THR A 105 5.73 -6.01 -1.72
CA THR A 105 5.99 -4.80 -2.51
C THR A 105 4.69 -4.19 -2.99
N VAL A 106 4.50 -2.92 -2.65
CA VAL A 106 3.45 -2.08 -3.23
C VAL A 106 4.08 -1.11 -4.22
N SER A 107 3.58 -1.07 -5.45
CA SER A 107 4.10 -0.17 -6.49
C SER A 107 3.02 0.70 -7.11
N ALA A 108 3.37 1.94 -7.44
CA ALA A 108 2.48 2.92 -8.06
C ALA A 108 1.14 3.09 -7.33
N ALA A 109 1.16 3.01 -5.99
CA ALA A 109 -0.03 3.27 -5.19
C ALA A 109 -0.37 4.77 -5.20
N SER A 110 -1.65 5.09 -5.36
CA SER A 110 -2.20 6.43 -5.15
C SER A 110 -2.90 6.45 -3.79
N VAL A 111 -2.43 7.30 -2.88
CA VAL A 111 -2.91 7.39 -1.49
C VAL A 111 -3.53 8.77 -1.28
N SER A 112 -4.83 8.82 -0.94
CA SER A 112 -5.57 10.08 -0.74
C SER A 112 -6.71 9.92 0.26
N ASP A 113 -7.32 11.03 0.67
CA ASP A 113 -8.63 11.08 1.34
C ASP A 113 -8.77 10.11 2.53
N GLY A 114 -7.82 10.15 3.47
CA GLY A 114 -7.79 9.29 4.66
C GLY A 114 -7.31 7.86 4.38
N GLY A 115 -6.79 7.60 3.18
CA GLY A 115 -6.09 6.36 2.87
C GLY A 115 -4.70 6.31 3.51
N SER A 116 -4.33 5.12 3.97
CA SER A 116 -3.05 4.87 4.64
C SER A 116 -2.32 3.69 4.02
N VAL A 117 -1.00 3.82 3.91
CA VAL A 117 -0.10 2.71 3.58
C VAL A 117 0.96 2.64 4.67
N PHE A 118 1.13 1.47 5.28
CA PHE A 118 2.14 1.19 6.29
C PHE A 118 3.18 0.24 5.69
N VAL A 119 4.44 0.68 5.66
CA VAL A 119 5.56 -0.11 5.13
C VAL A 119 6.41 -0.60 6.29
N GLU A 120 6.17 -1.85 6.64
CA GLU A 120 6.74 -2.52 7.81
C GLU A 120 8.13 -3.11 7.51
N ASP A 121 8.76 -3.74 8.52
CA ASP A 121 10.09 -4.36 8.40
C ASP A 121 10.20 -5.32 7.20
N GLY A 122 11.13 -5.01 6.28
CA GLY A 122 11.36 -5.76 5.06
C GLY A 122 10.30 -5.57 3.96
N GLY A 123 9.32 -4.69 4.17
CA GLY A 123 8.35 -4.25 3.17
C GLY A 123 8.90 -3.13 2.27
N ALA A 124 8.35 -3.01 1.06
CA ALA A 124 8.77 -2.00 0.09
C ALA A 124 7.59 -1.25 -0.56
N SER A 125 7.69 0.07 -0.60
CA SER A 125 6.84 0.95 -1.40
C SER A 125 7.64 1.59 -2.54
N VAL A 126 7.14 1.52 -3.76
CA VAL A 126 7.84 1.98 -4.97
C VAL A 126 6.95 2.92 -5.77
N SER A 127 7.43 4.14 -6.00
CA SER A 127 6.75 5.17 -6.80
C SER A 127 5.33 5.48 -6.33
N ALA A 128 5.10 5.47 -5.01
CA ALA A 128 3.82 5.89 -4.45
C ALA A 128 3.57 7.38 -4.70
N SER A 129 2.31 7.74 -4.94
CA SER A 129 1.82 9.11 -5.01
C SER A 129 0.93 9.37 -3.80
N VAL A 130 1.36 10.26 -2.91
CA VAL A 130 0.64 10.61 -1.69
C VAL A 130 0.08 12.02 -1.84
N GLY A 131 -1.24 12.11 -1.94
CA GLY A 131 -1.98 13.34 -2.17
C GLY A 131 -2.67 13.88 -0.92
N SER A 132 -3.66 14.75 -1.12
CA SER A 132 -4.44 15.37 -0.05
C SER A 132 -5.07 14.32 0.86
N GLY A 133 -4.81 14.44 2.17
CA GLY A 133 -5.31 13.52 3.20
C GLY A 133 -4.73 12.11 3.12
N GLY A 134 -3.79 11.84 2.22
CA GLY A 134 -3.10 10.57 2.13
C GLY A 134 -1.92 10.50 3.10
N TYR A 135 -1.68 9.29 3.61
CA TYR A 135 -0.63 9.03 4.58
C TYR A 135 0.17 7.79 4.18
N LEU A 136 1.49 7.93 4.09
CA LEU A 136 2.42 6.81 3.90
C LEU A 136 3.39 6.80 5.07
N GLU A 137 3.35 5.75 5.88
CA GLU A 137 4.29 5.50 6.98
C GLU A 137 5.28 4.43 6.56
N VAL A 138 6.55 4.64 6.92
CA VAL A 138 7.63 3.68 6.70
C VAL A 138 8.31 3.45 8.03
N ASP A 139 8.10 2.25 8.56
CA ASP A 139 8.60 1.81 9.86
C ASP A 139 10.04 1.31 9.80
N ALA A 140 10.56 0.97 10.97
CA ALA A 140 11.87 0.36 11.15
C ALA A 140 12.09 -0.80 10.16
N GLY A 141 13.08 -0.68 9.27
CA GLY A 141 13.40 -1.71 8.29
C GLY A 141 12.54 -1.70 7.02
N GLY A 142 11.49 -0.88 6.97
CA GLY A 142 10.72 -0.60 5.77
C GLY A 142 11.46 0.34 4.81
N THR A 143 11.12 0.27 3.51
CA THR A 143 11.73 1.14 2.48
C THR A 143 10.69 1.75 1.53
N ALA A 144 10.77 3.06 1.33
CA ALA A 144 10.06 3.77 0.26
C ALA A 144 11.04 4.33 -0.79
N THR A 145 10.71 4.18 -2.07
CA THR A 145 11.56 4.66 -3.18
C THR A 145 10.75 5.45 -4.20
N GLY A 146 11.25 6.62 -4.59
CA GLY A 146 10.63 7.45 -5.62
C GLY A 146 9.23 7.98 -5.25
N THR A 147 8.95 8.17 -3.96
CA THR A 147 7.65 8.68 -3.50
C THR A 147 7.44 10.12 -3.95
N GLN A 148 6.25 10.42 -4.48
CA GLN A 148 5.81 11.76 -4.81
C GLN A 148 4.77 12.20 -3.77
N VAL A 149 5.06 13.24 -2.99
CA VAL A 149 4.14 13.77 -1.98
C VAL A 149 3.68 15.16 -2.42
N SER A 150 2.36 15.39 -2.37
CA SER A 150 1.75 16.64 -2.83
C SER A 150 0.50 17.00 -2.03
N SER A 151 0.05 18.24 -2.15
CA SER A 151 -1.28 18.69 -1.69
C SER A 151 -1.54 18.41 -0.21
N ALA A 152 -0.56 18.71 0.66
CA ALA A 152 -0.58 18.40 2.09
C ALA A 152 -0.63 16.90 2.45
N GLY A 153 -0.30 16.01 1.53
CA GLY A 153 0.01 14.61 1.83
C GLY A 153 1.23 14.48 2.74
N ILE A 154 1.31 13.35 3.43
CA ILE A 154 2.35 13.08 4.44
C ILE A 154 3.08 11.79 4.11
N LEU A 155 4.41 11.87 4.09
CA LEU A 155 5.30 10.72 4.24
C LEU A 155 5.94 10.79 5.63
N ASP A 156 5.67 9.80 6.47
CA ASP A 156 6.27 9.68 7.80
C ASP A 156 7.28 8.53 7.81
N LEU A 157 8.52 8.82 8.21
CA LEU A 157 9.55 7.81 8.40
C LEU A 157 9.80 7.67 9.89
N THR A 158 9.36 6.55 10.44
CA THR A 158 9.41 6.21 11.87
C THR A 158 10.57 5.25 12.15
N ASP A 159 11.22 5.41 13.30
CA ASP A 159 12.16 4.45 13.93
C ASP A 159 13.10 3.65 13.01
N GLY A 160 13.79 4.29 12.05
CA GLY A 160 14.73 3.60 11.15
C GLY A 160 14.20 3.30 9.75
N GLY A 161 12.99 3.75 9.42
CA GLY A 161 12.47 3.72 8.06
C GLY A 161 13.33 4.51 7.07
N VAL A 162 13.38 4.02 5.83
CA VAL A 162 14.23 4.60 4.78
C VAL A 162 13.40 5.09 3.62
N ALA A 163 13.60 6.34 3.21
CA ALA A 163 13.10 6.86 1.95
C ALA A 163 14.23 7.32 1.03
N SER A 164 14.09 7.04 -0.27
CA SER A 164 15.03 7.54 -1.27
C SER A 164 14.32 8.13 -2.48
N GLY A 165 14.85 9.24 -2.99
CA GLY A 165 14.33 9.92 -4.19
C GLY A 165 12.93 10.50 -4.02
N THR A 166 12.58 10.93 -2.81
CA THR A 166 11.27 11.55 -2.55
C THR A 166 11.18 12.95 -3.16
N THR A 167 10.08 13.28 -3.83
CA THR A 167 9.76 14.66 -4.22
C THR A 167 8.60 15.21 -3.40
N LEU A 168 8.78 16.38 -2.79
CA LEU A 168 7.77 17.08 -2.00
C LEU A 168 7.31 18.35 -2.72
N THR A 169 6.00 18.53 -2.86
CA THR A 169 5.38 19.67 -3.56
C THR A 169 4.12 20.16 -2.84
N ASN A 170 3.64 21.38 -3.12
CA ASN A 170 2.29 21.83 -2.74
C ASN A 170 1.92 21.54 -1.27
N SER A 171 2.67 22.09 -0.31
CA SER A 171 2.44 21.90 1.13
C SER A 171 2.62 20.48 1.66
N ALA A 172 3.17 19.56 0.87
CA ALA A 172 3.56 18.23 1.32
C ALA A 172 4.57 18.27 2.46
N THR A 173 4.51 17.26 3.33
CA THR A 173 5.49 17.09 4.40
C THR A 173 6.11 15.70 4.39
N LEU A 174 7.44 15.65 4.55
CA LEU A 174 8.15 14.46 4.97
C LEU A 174 8.61 14.65 6.43
N TYR A 175 8.29 13.70 7.30
CA TYR A 175 8.89 13.59 8.63
C TYR A 175 9.97 12.51 8.62
N ALA A 176 11.15 12.83 9.13
CA ALA A 176 12.22 11.87 9.38
C ALA A 176 12.48 11.80 10.88
N GLY A 177 11.88 10.80 11.53
CA GLY A 177 11.99 10.51 12.97
C GLY A 177 13.36 9.98 13.39
N SER A 178 13.46 9.51 14.63
CA SER A 178 14.69 8.93 15.18
C SER A 178 15.15 7.72 14.35
N GLY A 179 16.43 7.66 13.97
CA GLY A 179 16.99 6.56 13.17
C GLY A 179 16.57 6.57 11.70
N ALA A 180 15.51 7.29 11.33
CA ALA A 180 15.02 7.35 9.97
C ALA A 180 16.02 8.02 9.02
N THR A 181 16.04 7.58 7.77
CA THR A 181 16.96 8.09 6.75
C THR A 181 16.22 8.51 5.49
N ALA A 182 16.31 9.79 5.14
CA ALA A 182 15.85 10.33 3.87
C ALA A 182 17.05 10.64 2.94
N VAL A 183 17.05 10.08 1.73
CA VAL A 183 18.16 10.25 0.76
C VAL A 183 17.64 10.87 -0.54
N GLY A 184 18.28 11.93 -1.01
CA GLY A 184 17.98 12.53 -2.31
C GLY A 184 16.59 13.18 -2.36
N THR A 185 16.10 13.71 -1.23
CA THR A 185 14.81 14.39 -1.17
C THR A 185 14.85 15.70 -1.96
N ILE A 186 13.91 15.90 -2.88
CA ILE A 186 13.67 17.17 -3.56
C ILE A 186 12.53 17.89 -2.85
N VAL A 187 12.80 19.07 -2.29
CA VAL A 187 11.80 19.90 -1.61
C VAL A 187 11.49 21.10 -2.50
N GLN A 188 10.28 21.15 -3.07
CA GLN A 188 9.81 22.31 -3.84
C GLN A 188 9.18 23.37 -2.94
N ASP A 189 8.97 24.55 -3.50
CA ASP A 189 8.36 25.69 -2.82
C ASP A 189 7.04 25.34 -2.11
N GLY A 190 6.96 25.77 -0.85
CA GLY A 190 5.82 25.51 0.04
C GLY A 190 5.79 24.11 0.68
N ALA A 191 6.64 23.16 0.27
CA ALA A 191 6.74 21.85 0.91
C ALA A 191 7.77 21.84 2.06
N SER A 192 7.74 20.79 2.90
CA SER A 192 8.58 20.70 4.10
C SER A 192 9.21 19.32 4.27
N LEU A 193 10.53 19.32 4.50
CA LEU A 193 11.25 18.17 5.04
C LEU A 193 11.60 18.47 6.50
N GLN A 194 11.05 17.70 7.44
CA GLN A 194 11.28 17.85 8.86
C GLN A 194 12.15 16.71 9.39
N VAL A 195 13.42 16.99 9.64
CA VAL A 195 14.35 16.03 10.26
C VAL A 195 14.32 16.22 11.78
N GLN A 196 13.80 15.22 12.48
CA GLN A 196 13.66 15.24 13.94
C GLN A 196 14.93 14.73 14.63
N GLN A 197 14.96 14.77 15.97
CA GLN A 197 16.11 14.29 16.74
C GLN A 197 16.40 12.82 16.41
N GLY A 198 17.64 12.53 16.00
CA GLY A 198 18.09 11.19 15.63
C GLY A 198 17.83 10.80 14.18
N GLY A 199 17.06 11.58 13.42
CA GLY A 199 16.85 11.37 11.99
C GLY A 199 18.01 11.91 11.14
N SER A 200 18.11 11.43 9.90
CA SER A 200 19.11 11.86 8.94
C SER A 200 18.50 12.18 7.59
N ALA A 201 18.92 13.30 7.00
CA ALA A 201 18.65 13.61 5.60
C ALA A 201 19.96 13.91 4.87
N SER A 202 20.13 13.33 3.69
CA SER A 202 21.34 13.52 2.86
C SER A 202 20.98 13.71 1.39
N GLY A 203 21.76 14.52 0.68
CA GLY A 203 21.50 14.81 -0.74
C GLY A 203 20.21 15.60 -0.98
N THR A 204 19.68 16.29 0.04
CA THR A 204 18.48 17.11 -0.10
C THR A 204 18.73 18.27 -1.07
N VAL A 205 17.82 18.46 -2.02
CA VAL A 205 17.81 19.60 -2.95
C VAL A 205 16.56 20.43 -2.66
N GLN A 206 16.75 21.68 -2.24
CA GLN A 206 15.66 22.63 -2.11
C GLN A 206 15.56 23.47 -3.39
N GLN A 207 14.42 23.40 -4.08
CA GLN A 207 14.13 24.18 -5.27
C GLN A 207 13.01 25.17 -4.94
N GLY A 208 13.30 26.46 -5.11
CA GLY A 208 12.31 27.54 -5.02
C GLY A 208 11.98 28.17 -6.35
#